data_AF-A0A9D7FLL5-F1
#
_entry.id   AF-A0A9D7FLL5-F1
#
_cell.length_a   1.000
_cell.length_b   1.000
_cell.length_c   1.000
_cell.angle_alpha   90.00
_cell.angle_beta   90.00
_cell.angle_gamma   90.00
#
_symmetry.space_group_name_H-M   'P 1'
#
loop_
_entity.id
_entity.type
_entity.pdbx_description
1 polymer ?
#
loop_
_entity_poly.entity_id
_entity_poly.type
_entity_poly.pdbx_seq_one_letter_code
_entity_poly.pdbx_strand_id
1 'polypeptide(L)'
;MDKKIYVPSGKALTINPGTVIKGRFRTTADSAVALTVERGGTIIASGSPTCQIVFTAEADNLDGTYPVSNKGKWGGLLIAGKASNNLTLAANGPFQPGVGDGKLCVANGLGTFEGFSSSNSKDQFGQNLSIGEVFDDNDNSGILKYVSIRHSGANLQVGGEINGLTLGSVGRGTTIEHIEIISCADDAIEFFGGTVDVKYFATLFGNDDMLDWDDGYRGRIQFAFGIKSSTNDTLSTSPDADNGFEMDADDQKSNLLVRSHPNIYNVTMIGNGKKILTSDNAGIAAIEAKELTEGEIYNSVFANFRYGLNLIKALGTRTGSSEAYHNWANTGGNGSNSLKIKCNTFVGMSNDIAIDKNNTGVLLSTDTAQFYTTDKNVRATTIPGFDYTWTMNSSTNIVTAQYDATPNPALSTTGCPTAPSDGFYSIAPYRGAFASTGKNWLSDWSYTQVLNVTAGLQPCPTDINVDGVTNNVDFLILLGKFNQSCN
;
A
#
# COMPACT_ATOMS: atom_id res chain seq x y z
N MET A 1 23.71 -4.65 -1.06
CA MET A 1 23.64 -3.89 -2.33
C MET A 1 24.29 -2.54 -2.10
N ASP A 2 25.32 -2.22 -2.87
CA ASP A 2 26.03 -0.94 -2.82
C ASP A 2 25.80 -0.06 -4.07
N LYS A 3 25.04 -0.58 -5.04
CA LYS A 3 24.63 0.07 -6.29
C LYS A 3 23.28 -0.51 -6.75
N LYS A 4 22.61 0.17 -7.68
CA LYS A 4 21.39 -0.32 -8.35
C LYS A 4 21.65 -1.73 -8.95
N ILE A 5 20.78 -2.68 -8.67
CA ILE A 5 20.84 -4.07 -9.16
C ILE A 5 19.68 -4.28 -10.13
N TYR A 6 19.97 -4.97 -11.24
CA TYR A 6 18.97 -5.29 -12.25
C TYR A 6 18.89 -6.80 -12.44
N VAL A 7 17.67 -7.34 -12.54
CA VAL A 7 17.40 -8.72 -12.94
C VAL A 7 16.95 -8.71 -14.40
N PRO A 8 17.83 -9.08 -15.35
CA PRO A 8 17.54 -8.89 -16.76
C PRO A 8 16.46 -9.83 -17.31
N SER A 9 15.92 -9.46 -18.47
CA SER A 9 15.01 -10.32 -19.23
C SER A 9 15.54 -11.75 -19.41
N GLY A 10 14.69 -12.75 -19.18
CA GLY A 10 15.06 -14.17 -19.28
C GLY A 10 15.95 -14.68 -18.14
N LYS A 11 16.15 -13.89 -17.07
CA LYS A 11 16.87 -14.30 -15.85
C LYS A 11 15.93 -14.34 -14.65
N ALA A 12 16.30 -15.16 -13.68
CA ALA A 12 15.61 -15.28 -12.40
C ALA A 12 16.57 -14.95 -11.25
N LEU A 13 16.13 -14.09 -10.33
CA LEU A 13 16.77 -13.88 -9.04
C LEU A 13 16.04 -14.72 -8.00
N THR A 14 16.66 -15.80 -7.53
CA THR A 14 16.13 -16.61 -6.43
C THR A 14 16.72 -16.16 -5.11
N ILE A 15 15.86 -15.86 -4.14
CA ILE A 15 16.23 -15.45 -2.79
C ILE A 15 15.64 -16.49 -1.83
N ASN A 16 16.51 -17.17 -1.11
CA ASN A 16 16.09 -18.24 -0.20
C ASN A 16 15.44 -17.66 1.06
N PRO A 17 14.49 -18.38 1.70
CA PRO A 17 13.94 -18.02 3.01
C PRO A 17 15.03 -17.63 4.03
N GLY A 18 14.75 -16.63 4.87
CA GLY A 18 15.69 -16.14 5.88
C GLY A 18 16.83 -15.25 5.35
N THR A 19 16.90 -15.00 4.04
CA THR A 19 17.92 -14.10 3.48
C THR A 19 17.65 -12.66 3.89
N VAL A 20 18.70 -11.96 4.31
CA VAL A 20 18.68 -10.51 4.52
C VAL A 20 19.46 -9.80 3.41
N ILE A 21 18.80 -8.86 2.74
CA ILE A 21 19.37 -8.01 1.70
C ILE A 21 19.43 -6.58 2.24
N LYS A 22 20.64 -6.02 2.29
CA LYS A 22 20.86 -4.67 2.81
C LYS A 22 21.19 -3.68 1.70
N GLY A 23 20.48 -2.55 1.60
CA GLY A 23 20.75 -1.43 0.70
C GLY A 23 21.61 -0.36 1.36
N ARG A 24 22.73 0.02 0.74
CA ARG A 24 23.58 1.11 1.22
C ARG A 24 22.92 2.47 0.96
N PHE A 25 22.81 3.29 2.00
CA PHE A 25 22.37 4.67 1.86
C PHE A 25 23.38 5.49 1.03
N ARG A 26 22.85 6.34 0.15
CA ARG A 26 23.63 7.27 -0.67
C ARG A 26 23.08 8.68 -0.46
N THR A 27 23.98 9.63 -0.24
CA THR A 27 23.62 11.04 -0.03
C THR A 27 23.28 11.78 -1.32
N THR A 28 23.74 11.25 -2.46
CA THR A 28 23.36 11.74 -3.79
C THR A 28 22.07 11.03 -4.19
N ALA A 29 20.99 11.79 -4.40
CA ALA A 29 19.64 11.31 -4.69
C ALA A 29 19.59 10.22 -5.78
N ASP A 30 20.01 10.53 -7.01
CA ASP A 30 20.05 9.56 -8.14
C ASP A 30 20.98 8.35 -7.89
N SER A 31 21.86 8.39 -6.88
CA SER A 31 22.67 7.22 -6.50
C SER A 31 21.94 6.24 -5.57
N ALA A 32 20.70 6.50 -5.16
CA ALA A 32 19.94 5.60 -4.30
C ALA A 32 19.97 4.16 -4.82
N VAL A 33 20.25 3.22 -3.91
CA VAL A 33 20.39 1.81 -4.24
C VAL A 33 19.00 1.17 -4.29
N ALA A 34 18.64 0.61 -5.44
CA ALA A 34 17.39 -0.12 -5.64
C ALA A 34 17.62 -1.48 -6.30
N LEU A 35 16.64 -2.37 -6.23
CA LEU A 35 16.59 -3.62 -6.99
C LEU A 35 15.47 -3.52 -8.01
N THR A 36 15.81 -3.59 -9.30
CA THR A 36 14.84 -3.54 -10.41
C THR A 36 14.77 -4.91 -11.09
N VAL A 37 13.59 -5.48 -11.19
CA VAL A 37 13.30 -6.62 -12.06
C VAL A 37 12.85 -6.07 -13.40
N GLU A 38 13.67 -6.25 -14.44
CA GLU A 38 13.40 -5.72 -15.78
C GLU A 38 12.23 -6.47 -16.44
N ARG A 39 11.62 -5.90 -17.48
CA ARG A 39 10.63 -6.57 -18.34
C ARG A 39 11.08 -7.98 -18.76
N GLY A 40 10.36 -8.99 -18.29
CA GLY A 40 10.64 -10.41 -18.57
C GLY A 40 11.76 -11.04 -17.72
N GLY A 41 12.30 -10.30 -16.75
CA GLY A 41 13.04 -10.85 -15.62
C GLY A 41 12.06 -11.37 -14.56
N THR A 42 12.57 -12.20 -13.63
CA THR A 42 11.74 -12.77 -12.57
C THR A 42 12.44 -12.73 -11.21
N ILE A 43 11.67 -12.50 -10.15
CA ILE A 43 12.14 -12.62 -8.76
C ILE A 43 11.41 -13.77 -8.06
N ILE A 44 12.14 -14.64 -7.39
CA ILE A 44 11.58 -15.76 -6.62
C ILE A 44 12.04 -15.58 -5.17
N ALA A 45 11.25 -14.84 -4.40
CA ALA A 45 11.45 -14.59 -2.98
C ALA A 45 10.26 -15.19 -2.22
N SER A 46 10.36 -16.48 -1.90
CA SER A 46 9.30 -17.23 -1.21
C SER A 46 9.76 -17.64 0.18
N GLY A 47 9.67 -16.70 1.13
CA GLY A 47 9.89 -16.95 2.55
C GLY A 47 8.76 -17.74 3.19
N SER A 48 8.81 -17.86 4.52
CA SER A 48 7.76 -18.48 5.34
C SER A 48 7.51 -17.62 6.59
N PRO A 49 6.44 -17.88 7.37
CA PRO A 49 6.20 -17.17 8.61
C PRO A 49 7.40 -17.21 9.58
N THR A 50 8.15 -18.32 9.59
CA THR A 50 9.29 -18.51 10.49
C THR A 50 10.64 -18.17 9.85
N CYS A 51 10.68 -17.91 8.54
CA CYS A 51 11.90 -17.64 7.77
C CYS A 51 11.61 -16.61 6.67
N GLN A 52 11.15 -15.43 7.08
CA GLN A 52 10.88 -14.33 6.15
C GLN A 52 12.15 -13.86 5.44
N ILE A 53 11.97 -13.21 4.29
CA ILE A 53 13.04 -12.52 3.58
C ILE A 53 12.97 -11.04 3.95
N VAL A 54 14.11 -10.44 4.32
CA VAL A 54 14.15 -9.04 4.76
C VAL A 54 14.99 -8.21 3.79
N PHE A 55 14.39 -7.20 3.19
CA PHE A 55 15.09 -6.11 2.52
C PHE A 55 15.12 -4.90 3.45
N THR A 56 16.29 -4.36 3.75
CA THR A 56 16.44 -3.26 4.71
C THR A 56 17.65 -2.37 4.41
N ALA A 57 17.86 -1.32 5.21
CA ALA A 57 19.03 -0.46 5.17
C ALA A 57 20.31 -1.18 5.63
N GLU A 58 21.47 -0.77 5.11
CA GLU A 58 22.79 -1.25 5.57
C GLU A 58 23.00 -1.03 7.08
N ALA A 59 22.47 0.09 7.60
CA ALA A 59 22.58 0.49 9.00
C ALA A 59 21.59 -0.21 9.96
N ASP A 60 20.61 -0.98 9.45
CA ASP A 60 19.67 -1.70 10.30
C ASP A 60 20.35 -2.91 10.96
N ASN A 61 20.41 -2.91 12.29
CA ASN A 61 21.05 -3.98 13.08
C ASN A 61 20.18 -5.25 13.19
N LEU A 62 18.93 -5.22 12.73
CA LEU A 62 17.96 -6.33 12.76
C LEU A 62 17.53 -6.76 14.18
N ASP A 63 17.84 -5.98 15.20
CA ASP A 63 17.53 -6.23 16.61
C ASP A 63 16.36 -5.35 17.13
N GLY A 64 15.62 -4.72 16.21
CA GLY A 64 14.53 -3.80 16.54
C GLY A 64 14.97 -2.41 17.02
N THR A 65 16.27 -2.15 17.14
CA THR A 65 16.79 -0.86 17.64
C THR A 65 16.92 0.21 16.56
N TYR A 66 16.94 -0.17 15.28
CA TYR A 66 17.07 0.79 14.19
C TYR A 66 15.79 1.64 14.07
N PRO A 67 15.84 2.97 14.30
CA PRO A 67 14.64 3.78 14.46
C PRO A 67 13.71 3.75 13.25
N VAL A 68 12.40 3.58 13.47
CA VAL A 68 11.38 3.62 12.39
C VAL A 68 11.23 5.02 11.78
N SER A 69 11.76 6.06 12.41
CA SER A 69 11.89 7.39 11.80
C SER A 69 12.93 7.42 10.66
N ASN A 70 13.77 6.40 10.52
CA ASN A 70 14.68 6.27 9.39
C ASN A 70 13.94 5.84 8.13
N LYS A 71 13.42 6.82 7.40
CA LYS A 71 12.81 6.63 6.09
C LYS A 71 13.83 6.88 4.99
N GLY A 72 13.62 6.24 3.84
CA GLY A 72 14.37 6.50 2.61
C GLY A 72 15.86 6.23 2.68
N LYS A 73 16.22 5.10 3.29
CA LYS A 73 17.62 4.70 3.48
C LYS A 73 18.15 3.85 2.33
N TRP A 74 17.28 3.46 1.41
CA TRP A 74 17.56 2.86 0.11
C TRP A 74 16.29 2.93 -0.75
N GLY A 75 16.41 2.69 -2.06
CA GLY A 75 15.36 2.99 -3.04
C GLY A 75 14.19 2.01 -3.14
N GLY A 76 14.22 0.85 -2.49
CA GLY A 76 13.14 -0.13 -2.59
C GLY A 76 13.26 -1.14 -3.74
N LEU A 77 12.16 -1.86 -3.99
CA LEU A 77 12.04 -2.91 -4.99
C LEU A 77 11.14 -2.44 -6.13
N LEU A 78 11.62 -2.51 -7.36
CA LEU A 78 10.86 -2.15 -8.56
C LEU A 78 10.68 -3.39 -9.44
N ILE A 79 9.47 -3.62 -9.94
CA ILE A 79 9.15 -4.75 -10.81
C ILE A 79 8.47 -4.24 -12.08
N ALA A 80 9.15 -4.39 -13.21
CA ALA A 80 8.64 -4.03 -14.52
C ALA A 80 8.04 -5.26 -15.21
N GLY A 81 6.72 -5.27 -15.35
CA GLY A 81 5.98 -6.28 -16.08
C GLY A 81 5.55 -5.81 -17.48
N LYS A 82 4.67 -6.61 -18.09
CA LYS A 82 4.18 -6.43 -19.47
C LYS A 82 2.66 -6.31 -19.59
N ALA A 83 1.93 -6.26 -18.49
CA ALA A 83 0.48 -6.12 -18.47
C ALA A 83 0.03 -4.75 -18.99
N SER A 84 -1.28 -4.62 -19.24
CA SER A 84 -1.83 -3.39 -19.80
C SER A 84 -1.64 -2.18 -18.88
N ASN A 85 -1.35 -1.05 -19.49
CA ASN A 85 -1.52 0.29 -18.92
C ASN A 85 -2.25 1.17 -19.95
N ASN A 86 -2.52 2.43 -19.59
CA ASN A 86 -3.16 3.40 -20.49
C ASN A 86 -2.21 4.49 -21.00
N LEU A 87 -0.89 4.32 -20.84
CA LEU A 87 0.10 5.32 -21.22
C LEU A 87 0.10 5.60 -22.72
N THR A 88 -0.06 6.87 -23.08
CA THR A 88 0.17 7.37 -24.44
C THR A 88 1.24 8.43 -24.44
N LEU A 89 2.10 8.46 -25.46
CA LEU A 89 3.19 9.43 -25.52
C LEU A 89 2.67 10.88 -25.59
N ALA A 90 1.48 11.09 -26.16
CA ALA A 90 0.89 12.41 -26.32
C ALA A 90 0.42 13.05 -25.01
N ALA A 91 -0.15 12.24 -24.10
CA ALA A 91 -0.64 12.73 -22.81
C ALA A 91 0.41 12.55 -21.70
N ASN A 92 1.11 11.42 -21.72
CA ASN A 92 1.91 10.95 -20.59
C ASN A 92 3.41 11.08 -20.80
N GLY A 93 3.89 11.72 -21.88
CA GLY A 93 5.32 11.74 -22.14
C GLY A 93 5.83 12.90 -23.01
N PRO A 94 7.14 12.90 -23.29
CA PRO A 94 8.14 12.01 -22.67
C PRO A 94 8.45 12.41 -21.22
N PHE A 95 8.80 11.44 -20.36
CA PHE A 95 9.39 11.75 -19.05
C PHE A 95 10.61 12.65 -19.20
N GLN A 96 10.64 13.75 -18.46
CA GLN A 96 11.75 14.67 -18.39
C GLN A 96 12.26 14.77 -16.95
N PRO A 97 13.47 14.25 -16.68
CA PRO A 97 14.06 14.30 -15.35
C PRO A 97 14.08 15.70 -14.74
N GLY A 98 13.55 15.85 -13.52
CA GLY A 98 13.55 17.09 -12.75
C GLY A 98 12.48 18.11 -13.13
N VAL A 99 11.52 17.75 -13.98
CA VAL A 99 10.35 18.59 -14.28
C VAL A 99 9.24 18.39 -13.25
N GLY A 100 9.12 17.18 -12.70
CA GLY A 100 8.12 16.84 -11.68
C GLY A 100 6.68 16.98 -12.16
N ASP A 101 6.40 16.51 -13.36
CA ASP A 101 5.07 16.58 -13.98
C ASP A 101 4.37 15.23 -14.13
N GLY A 102 4.85 14.16 -13.46
CA GLY A 102 4.23 12.82 -13.44
C GLY A 102 4.24 12.08 -14.78
N LYS A 103 4.93 12.59 -15.80
CA LYS A 103 4.89 12.00 -17.15
C LYS A 103 5.80 10.79 -17.28
N LEU A 104 5.29 9.58 -17.31
CA LEU A 104 6.14 8.37 -17.35
C LEU A 104 6.39 7.76 -18.72
N CYS A 105 5.68 8.20 -19.75
CA CYS A 105 5.63 7.50 -21.03
C CYS A 105 6.88 7.75 -21.89
N VAL A 106 7.47 6.69 -22.43
CA VAL A 106 8.58 6.72 -23.40
C VAL A 106 8.07 6.49 -24.83
N ALA A 107 7.06 5.63 -24.97
CA ALA A 107 6.30 5.38 -26.20
C ALA A 107 4.92 4.84 -25.79
N ASN A 108 3.93 4.84 -26.69
CA ASN A 108 2.60 4.30 -26.37
C ASN A 108 2.70 2.89 -25.74
N GLY A 109 2.14 2.74 -24.54
CA GLY A 109 2.14 1.54 -23.70
C GLY A 109 3.45 1.25 -22.93
N LEU A 110 4.51 2.03 -23.14
CA LEU A 110 5.83 1.84 -22.57
C LEU A 110 6.17 3.01 -21.63
N GLY A 111 6.19 2.74 -20.32
CA GLY A 111 6.58 3.70 -19.28
C GLY A 111 8.02 3.52 -18.83
N THR A 112 8.52 4.48 -18.05
CA THR A 112 9.72 4.37 -17.20
C THR A 112 9.31 4.66 -15.77
N PHE A 113 9.92 3.99 -14.78
CA PHE A 113 9.68 4.34 -13.38
C PHE A 113 10.06 5.79 -13.10
N GLU A 114 9.33 6.41 -12.17
CA GLU A 114 9.61 7.76 -11.69
C GLU A 114 11.06 7.90 -11.21
N GLY A 115 11.61 9.10 -11.41
CA GLY A 115 12.98 9.43 -11.05
C GLY A 115 14.08 8.79 -11.94
N PHE A 116 13.76 7.77 -12.75
CA PHE A 116 14.73 7.13 -13.64
C PHE A 116 14.77 7.76 -15.04
N SER A 117 15.94 7.68 -15.69
CA SER A 117 16.07 8.18 -17.07
C SER A 117 15.22 7.37 -18.04
N SER A 118 14.36 8.05 -18.80
CA SER A 118 13.57 7.45 -19.90
C SER A 118 14.40 6.76 -20.98
N SER A 119 15.69 7.07 -21.07
CA SER A 119 16.63 6.44 -22.00
C SER A 119 17.18 5.08 -21.53
N ASN A 120 17.05 4.74 -20.24
CA ASN A 120 17.51 3.47 -19.71
C ASN A 120 16.39 2.41 -19.82
N SER A 121 16.51 1.52 -20.80
CA SER A 121 15.51 0.47 -21.04
C SER A 121 15.29 -0.50 -19.88
N LYS A 122 16.18 -0.52 -18.88
CA LYS A 122 16.09 -1.40 -17.71
C LYS A 122 15.07 -0.92 -16.67
N ASP A 123 14.74 0.36 -16.70
CA ASP A 123 13.77 1.00 -15.80
C ASP A 123 12.37 1.10 -16.44
N GLN A 124 12.22 0.55 -17.65
CA GLN A 124 10.99 0.64 -18.42
C GLN A 124 10.03 -0.52 -18.16
N PHE A 125 8.74 -0.22 -18.09
CA PHE A 125 7.65 -1.17 -17.87
C PHE A 125 6.59 -1.09 -18.97
N GLY A 126 5.76 -2.13 -19.10
CA GLY A 126 4.74 -2.22 -20.14
C GLY A 126 5.30 -2.71 -21.48
N GLN A 127 4.71 -2.26 -22.59
CA GLN A 127 4.99 -2.74 -23.94
C GLN A 127 4.97 -1.58 -24.95
N ASN A 128 5.94 -1.55 -25.87
CA ASN A 128 6.03 -0.55 -26.91
C ASN A 128 5.07 -0.87 -28.07
N LEU A 129 3.85 -0.36 -27.95
CA LEU A 129 2.81 -0.56 -28.95
C LEU A 129 3.17 0.07 -30.30
N SER A 130 4.01 1.11 -30.30
CA SER A 130 4.45 1.80 -31.52
C SER A 130 5.30 0.92 -32.45
N ILE A 131 5.91 -0.15 -31.93
CA ILE A 131 6.67 -1.14 -32.72
C ILE A 131 5.98 -2.50 -32.82
N GLY A 132 4.72 -2.59 -32.36
CA GLY A 132 3.90 -3.80 -32.45
C GLY A 132 4.08 -4.80 -31.30
N GLU A 133 4.68 -4.42 -30.17
CA GLU A 133 4.57 -5.23 -28.95
C GLU A 133 3.10 -5.25 -28.45
N VAL A 134 2.74 -6.29 -27.69
CA VAL A 134 1.38 -6.49 -27.18
C VAL A 134 1.43 -6.72 -25.68
N PHE A 135 0.50 -6.09 -24.95
CA PHE A 135 0.33 -6.31 -23.52
C PHE A 135 0.02 -7.77 -23.20
N ASP A 136 0.50 -8.22 -22.03
CA ASP A 136 0.21 -9.53 -21.46
C ASP A 136 -0.28 -9.36 -20.02
N ASP A 137 -1.60 -9.29 -19.84
CA ASP A 137 -2.22 -9.23 -18.51
C ASP A 137 -1.96 -10.48 -17.66
N ASN A 138 -1.46 -11.57 -18.26
CA ASN A 138 -1.06 -12.78 -17.54
C ASN A 138 0.45 -12.91 -17.37
N ASP A 139 1.21 -11.84 -17.65
CA ASP A 139 2.65 -11.78 -17.38
C ASP A 139 2.95 -12.18 -15.94
N ASN A 140 4.10 -12.83 -15.75
CA ASN A 140 4.53 -13.36 -14.47
C ASN A 140 5.95 -12.88 -14.18
N SER A 141 6.07 -11.89 -13.30
CA SER A 141 7.33 -11.35 -12.82
C SER A 141 7.88 -12.09 -11.59
N GLY A 142 7.19 -13.14 -11.13
CA GLY A 142 7.65 -14.07 -10.11
C GLY A 142 6.80 -14.10 -8.83
N ILE A 143 7.46 -14.28 -7.69
CA ILE A 143 6.84 -14.53 -6.38
C ILE A 143 7.51 -13.65 -5.32
N LEU A 144 6.70 -12.89 -4.59
CA LEU A 144 7.01 -12.28 -3.31
C LEU A 144 6.09 -12.91 -2.25
N LYS A 145 6.65 -13.70 -1.33
CA LYS A 145 5.90 -14.31 -0.23
C LYS A 145 6.65 -14.25 1.09
N TYR A 146 6.02 -13.75 2.16
CA TYR A 146 6.68 -13.49 3.45
C TYR A 146 7.94 -12.65 3.29
N VAL A 147 7.76 -11.45 2.72
CA VAL A 147 8.83 -10.49 2.44
C VAL A 147 8.58 -9.22 3.25
N SER A 148 9.60 -8.79 3.99
CA SER A 148 9.61 -7.55 4.75
C SER A 148 10.53 -6.54 4.07
N ILE A 149 9.99 -5.40 3.65
CA ILE A 149 10.72 -4.30 3.01
C ILE A 149 10.75 -3.14 4.01
N ARG A 150 11.93 -2.72 4.44
CA ARG A 150 12.07 -1.74 5.54
C ARG A 150 12.94 -0.56 5.13
N HIS A 151 12.59 0.63 5.61
CA HIS A 151 13.37 1.85 5.47
C HIS A 151 13.64 2.24 4.00
N SER A 152 12.72 1.87 3.11
CA SER A 152 12.79 2.04 1.66
C SER A 152 12.29 3.42 1.21
N GLY A 153 12.20 3.59 -0.11
CA GLY A 153 11.79 4.81 -0.79
C GLY A 153 12.94 5.79 -1.03
N ALA A 154 12.90 6.57 -2.10
CA ALA A 154 13.89 7.62 -2.34
C ALA A 154 13.39 8.67 -3.31
N ASN A 155 13.55 9.95 -2.98
CA ASN A 155 13.49 11.01 -3.96
C ASN A 155 14.80 10.98 -4.79
N LEU A 156 14.69 10.62 -6.07
CA LEU A 156 15.85 10.61 -7.00
C LEU A 156 16.09 12.00 -7.59
N GLN A 157 15.04 12.80 -7.70
CA GLN A 157 14.98 14.19 -8.17
C GLN A 157 13.58 14.78 -7.90
N VAL A 158 13.39 16.07 -8.22
CA VAL A 158 12.08 16.74 -8.08
C VAL A 158 10.99 16.01 -8.88
N GLY A 159 9.95 15.52 -8.19
CA GLY A 159 8.82 14.76 -8.76
C GLY A 159 9.29 13.51 -9.50
N GLY A 160 10.12 12.73 -8.82
CA GLY A 160 10.80 11.55 -9.32
C GLY A 160 11.21 10.67 -8.14
N GLU A 161 10.24 10.37 -7.30
CA GLU A 161 10.35 9.53 -6.13
C GLU A 161 10.17 8.05 -6.51
N ILE A 162 10.66 7.15 -5.66
CA ILE A 162 10.48 5.71 -5.79
C ILE A 162 10.08 5.13 -4.44
N ASN A 163 9.36 4.02 -4.47
CA ASN A 163 8.52 3.56 -3.36
C ASN A 163 9.13 2.43 -2.55
N GLY A 164 8.35 1.85 -1.63
CA GLY A 164 8.71 0.59 -1.00
C GLY A 164 8.73 -0.55 -2.01
N LEU A 165 7.60 -0.71 -2.70
CA LEU A 165 7.41 -1.64 -3.79
C LEU A 165 6.74 -0.92 -4.97
N THR A 166 7.49 -0.67 -6.04
CA THR A 166 6.96 -0.04 -7.26
C THR A 166 6.62 -1.12 -8.28
N LEU A 167 5.38 -1.14 -8.76
CA LEU A 167 4.84 -2.18 -9.64
C LEU A 167 4.39 -1.58 -10.97
N GLY A 168 5.24 -1.63 -11.97
CA GLY A 168 4.94 -1.11 -13.31
C GLY A 168 4.40 -2.21 -14.21
N SER A 169 3.12 -2.14 -14.59
CA SER A 169 2.49 -3.06 -15.53
C SER A 169 2.70 -4.54 -15.17
N VAL A 170 2.68 -4.89 -13.89
CA VAL A 170 2.87 -6.26 -13.42
C VAL A 170 1.60 -7.08 -13.68
N GLY A 171 1.74 -8.27 -14.26
CA GLY A 171 0.61 -9.13 -14.63
C GLY A 171 0.10 -10.03 -13.50
N ARG A 172 -1.14 -10.51 -13.65
CA ARG A 172 -1.83 -11.38 -12.67
C ARG A 172 -1.20 -12.77 -12.50
N GLY A 173 -0.23 -13.13 -13.35
CA GLY A 173 0.57 -14.33 -13.16
C GLY A 173 1.56 -14.22 -12.00
N THR A 174 1.87 -13.00 -11.56
CA THR A 174 2.78 -12.71 -10.44
C THR A 174 2.07 -12.92 -9.10
N THR A 175 2.77 -13.54 -8.13
CA THR A 175 2.24 -13.75 -6.77
C THR A 175 2.85 -12.75 -5.81
N ILE A 176 2.02 -11.92 -5.17
CA ILE A 176 2.44 -11.03 -4.07
C ILE A 176 1.54 -11.32 -2.86
N GLU A 177 2.08 -12.03 -1.87
CA GLU A 177 1.33 -12.43 -0.68
C GLU A 177 2.13 -12.30 0.61
N HIS A 178 1.53 -11.89 1.72
CA HIS A 178 2.24 -11.73 3.00
C HIS A 178 3.49 -10.85 2.82
N ILE A 179 3.26 -9.60 2.46
CA ILE A 179 4.32 -8.61 2.35
C ILE A 179 4.10 -7.49 3.36
N GLU A 180 5.18 -7.00 3.96
CA GLU A 180 5.12 -5.83 4.83
C GLU A 180 6.10 -4.77 4.37
N ILE A 181 5.69 -3.51 4.48
CA ILE A 181 6.50 -2.35 4.13
C ILE A 181 6.54 -1.42 5.33
N ILE A 182 7.73 -1.16 5.86
CA ILE A 182 7.92 -0.36 7.08
C ILE A 182 8.80 0.84 6.78
N SER A 183 8.40 2.02 7.24
CA SER A 183 9.21 3.25 7.16
C SER A 183 9.62 3.59 5.72
N CYS A 184 8.69 3.50 4.77
CA CYS A 184 8.91 4.06 3.43
C CYS A 184 9.00 5.60 3.51
N ALA A 185 9.85 6.22 2.69
CA ALA A 185 9.92 7.68 2.55
C ALA A 185 8.86 8.29 1.64
N ASP A 186 8.17 7.45 0.91
CA ASP A 186 7.17 7.73 -0.12
C ASP A 186 6.08 6.66 0.01
N ASP A 187 5.37 6.31 -1.06
CA ASP A 187 4.32 5.31 -0.97
C ASP A 187 4.85 3.94 -0.58
N ALA A 188 4.02 3.19 0.15
CA ALA A 188 4.40 1.83 0.48
C ALA A 188 4.38 0.95 -0.78
N ILE A 189 3.26 0.89 -1.49
CA ILE A 189 3.16 0.29 -2.82
C ILE A 189 2.54 1.30 -3.76
N GLU A 190 3.16 1.48 -4.92
CA GLU A 190 2.60 2.24 -6.02
C GLU A 190 2.46 1.35 -7.26
N PHE A 191 1.29 1.38 -7.90
CA PHE A 191 1.00 0.64 -9.12
C PHE A 191 0.94 1.57 -10.32
N PHE A 192 1.78 1.34 -11.33
CA PHE A 192 1.67 2.00 -12.63
C PHE A 192 1.06 1.03 -13.65
N GLY A 193 -0.27 1.01 -13.70
CA GLY A 193 -1.04 0.07 -14.50
C GLY A 193 -0.90 -1.38 -14.05
N GLY A 194 -1.22 -2.32 -14.92
CA GLY A 194 -1.10 -3.75 -14.67
C GLY A 194 -2.33 -4.39 -14.01
N THR A 195 -2.19 -5.67 -13.69
CA THR A 195 -3.29 -6.53 -13.22
C THR A 195 -2.89 -7.48 -12.10
N VAL A 196 -1.70 -7.30 -11.52
CA VAL A 196 -1.21 -8.12 -10.40
C VAL A 196 -2.19 -8.06 -9.23
N ASP A 197 -2.40 -9.20 -8.57
CA ASP A 197 -3.20 -9.26 -7.36
C ASP A 197 -2.29 -9.27 -6.12
N VAL A 198 -2.76 -8.67 -5.03
CA VAL A 198 -2.02 -8.60 -3.75
C VAL A 198 -2.90 -9.11 -2.60
N LYS A 199 -2.39 -10.05 -1.80
CA LYS A 199 -3.16 -10.62 -0.68
C LYS A 199 -2.35 -10.70 0.60
N TYR A 200 -2.90 -10.27 1.73
CA TYR A 200 -2.14 -10.16 3.01
C TYR A 200 -0.98 -9.17 2.88
N PHE A 201 -1.27 -7.88 2.89
CA PHE A 201 -0.27 -6.81 2.82
C PHE A 201 -0.34 -5.92 4.05
N ALA A 202 0.80 -5.53 4.61
CA ALA A 202 0.88 -4.55 5.68
C ALA A 202 1.77 -3.36 5.33
N THR A 203 1.36 -2.16 5.72
CA THR A 203 2.24 -0.99 5.74
C THR A 203 2.24 -0.29 7.08
N LEU A 204 3.44 0.09 7.53
CA LEU A 204 3.67 0.65 8.85
C LEU A 204 4.57 1.86 8.79
N PHE A 205 4.08 2.96 9.33
CA PHE A 205 4.89 4.15 9.63
C PHE A 205 5.59 4.74 8.39
N GLY A 206 5.07 4.51 7.19
CA GLY A 206 5.51 5.18 5.97
C GLY A 206 5.21 6.68 5.99
N ASN A 207 5.89 7.43 5.13
CA ASN A 207 5.42 8.71 4.62
C ASN A 207 4.45 8.48 3.45
N ASP A 208 3.92 9.58 2.92
CA ASP A 208 2.98 9.68 1.80
C ASP A 208 1.86 8.63 1.80
N ASP A 209 1.58 7.86 0.75
CA ASP A 209 0.43 6.97 0.71
C ASP A 209 0.70 5.54 1.16
N MET A 210 -0.33 4.91 1.74
CA MET A 210 -0.25 3.49 2.08
C MET A 210 -0.31 2.61 0.83
N LEU A 211 -1.12 3.02 -0.14
CA LEU A 211 -1.27 2.39 -1.45
C LEU A 211 -1.63 3.51 -2.42
N ASP A 212 -0.89 3.62 -3.51
CA ASP A 212 -1.22 4.49 -4.63
C ASP A 212 -1.31 3.68 -5.92
N TRP A 213 -2.17 4.12 -6.84
CA TRP A 213 -2.19 3.59 -8.19
C TRP A 213 -2.57 4.63 -9.23
N ASP A 214 -1.96 4.43 -10.38
CA ASP A 214 -2.26 5.16 -11.59
C ASP A 214 -2.20 4.24 -12.84
N ASP A 215 -2.31 4.85 -14.02
CA ASP A 215 -2.02 4.27 -15.32
C ASP A 215 -2.87 3.05 -15.69
N GLY A 216 -4.08 2.96 -15.11
CA GLY A 216 -5.04 1.93 -15.45
C GLY A 216 -4.85 0.62 -14.69
N TYR A 217 -4.45 0.65 -13.41
CA TYR A 217 -4.32 -0.55 -12.58
C TYR A 217 -5.67 -1.26 -12.35
N ARG A 218 -5.73 -2.57 -12.60
CA ARG A 218 -6.97 -3.38 -12.54
C ARG A 218 -6.80 -4.70 -11.77
N GLY A 219 -5.91 -4.73 -10.80
CA GLY A 219 -5.68 -5.89 -9.93
C GLY A 219 -6.72 -6.05 -8.82
N ARG A 220 -6.56 -7.09 -8.00
CA ARG A 220 -7.40 -7.36 -6.83
C ARG A 220 -6.57 -7.27 -5.55
N ILE A 221 -7.20 -6.80 -4.47
CA ILE A 221 -6.56 -6.72 -3.15
C ILE A 221 -7.46 -7.35 -2.08
N GLN A 222 -6.92 -8.21 -1.22
CA GLN A 222 -7.63 -8.69 -0.04
C GLN A 222 -6.75 -8.81 1.19
N PHE A 223 -7.28 -8.44 2.36
CA PHE A 223 -6.57 -8.44 3.64
C PHE A 223 -5.36 -7.51 3.64
N ALA A 224 -5.59 -6.22 3.38
CA ALA A 224 -4.57 -5.19 3.54
C ALA A 224 -4.71 -4.49 4.90
N PHE A 225 -3.60 -4.24 5.57
CA PHE A 225 -3.51 -3.48 6.80
C PHE A 225 -2.56 -2.30 6.63
N GLY A 226 -2.91 -1.15 7.18
CA GLY A 226 -2.04 0.01 7.14
C GLY A 226 -2.18 0.88 8.38
N ILE A 227 -1.06 1.41 8.87
CA ILE A 227 -1.06 2.34 10.00
C ILE A 227 0.01 3.43 9.82
N LYS A 228 -0.41 4.69 9.87
CA LYS A 228 0.51 5.84 9.91
C LYS A 228 1.17 5.95 11.30
N SER A 229 2.27 6.67 11.38
CA SER A 229 2.92 6.98 12.66
C SER A 229 1.95 7.69 13.63
N SER A 230 2.19 7.49 14.93
CA SER A 230 1.30 8.00 15.99
C SER A 230 1.21 9.52 15.97
N THR A 231 0.01 10.08 16.24
CA THR A 231 -0.20 11.53 16.48
C THR A 231 0.75 12.11 17.52
N ASN A 232 1.16 11.28 18.49
CA ASN A 232 1.96 11.69 19.64
C ASN A 232 3.47 11.63 19.36
N ASP A 233 3.85 11.17 18.17
CA ASP A 233 5.23 11.19 17.73
C ASP A 233 5.57 12.56 17.12
N THR A 234 6.05 13.47 17.97
CA THR A 234 6.46 14.83 17.58
C THR A 234 7.70 14.87 16.69
N LEU A 235 8.32 13.72 16.39
CA LEU A 235 9.55 13.60 15.61
C LEU A 235 9.30 13.08 14.18
N SER A 236 8.08 12.61 13.90
CA SER A 236 7.63 12.20 12.58
C SER A 236 6.87 13.34 11.91
N THR A 237 7.59 14.24 11.23
CA THR A 237 6.95 15.07 10.19
C THR A 237 6.50 14.15 9.07
N SER A 238 5.26 14.32 8.63
CA SER A 238 4.73 13.62 7.47
C SER A 238 4.27 14.71 6.52
N PRO A 239 5.23 15.30 5.79
CA PRO A 239 4.98 16.51 5.03
C PRO A 239 3.98 16.29 3.88
N ASP A 240 3.79 15.04 3.49
CA ASP A 240 3.06 14.63 2.30
C ASP A 240 1.60 14.23 2.62
N ALA A 241 0.82 13.87 1.60
CA ALA A 241 -0.59 13.59 1.76
C ALA A 241 -0.76 12.14 2.27
N ASP A 242 -0.75 11.96 3.60
CA ASP A 242 -0.77 10.64 4.26
C ASP A 242 -2.03 9.74 4.05
N ASN A 243 -2.55 9.56 2.83
CA ASN A 243 -3.79 8.82 2.60
C ASN A 243 -3.60 7.30 2.84
N GLY A 244 -4.75 6.64 3.03
CA GLY A 244 -4.82 5.18 3.02
C GLY A 244 -4.79 4.64 1.59
N PHE A 245 -5.48 5.31 0.69
CA PHE A 245 -5.45 5.07 -0.74
C PHE A 245 -5.36 6.41 -1.45
N GLU A 246 -4.39 6.59 -2.33
CA GLU A 246 -4.47 7.51 -3.45
C GLU A 246 -4.84 6.71 -4.71
N MET A 247 -5.71 7.29 -5.53
CA MET A 247 -6.41 6.53 -6.56
C MET A 247 -6.64 7.40 -7.79
N ASP A 248 -5.87 7.14 -8.82
CA ASP A 248 -5.94 7.84 -10.10
C ASP A 248 -6.24 6.84 -11.23
N ALA A 249 -6.90 7.29 -12.31
CA ALA A 249 -6.93 6.52 -13.55
C ALA A 249 -5.76 6.87 -14.48
N ASP A 250 -5.38 8.15 -14.49
CA ASP A 250 -4.21 8.72 -15.17
C ASP A 250 -3.93 10.13 -14.57
N ASP A 251 -2.78 10.31 -13.90
CA ASP A 251 -2.33 11.55 -13.25
C ASP A 251 -2.22 12.74 -14.23
N GLN A 252 -2.09 12.44 -15.53
CA GLN A 252 -2.08 13.45 -16.60
C GLN A 252 -3.47 13.91 -17.01
N LYS A 253 -4.54 13.44 -16.34
CA LYS A 253 -5.93 13.90 -16.52
C LYS A 253 -6.40 13.72 -17.97
N SER A 254 -5.89 12.67 -18.62
CA SER A 254 -5.99 12.38 -20.06
C SER A 254 -7.29 11.69 -20.48
N ASN A 255 -8.04 11.15 -19.51
CA ASN A 255 -9.25 10.37 -19.73
C ASN A 255 -9.06 9.17 -20.69
N LEU A 256 -7.90 8.53 -20.63
CA LEU A 256 -7.58 7.36 -21.44
C LEU A 256 -8.22 6.08 -20.89
N LEU A 257 -8.44 5.12 -21.79
CA LEU A 257 -8.81 3.75 -21.44
C LEU A 257 -7.58 2.85 -21.56
N VAL A 258 -7.46 1.80 -20.76
CA VAL A 258 -8.35 1.42 -19.65
C VAL A 258 -8.15 2.34 -18.44
N ARG A 259 -9.19 2.54 -17.62
CA ARG A 259 -9.05 3.28 -16.35
C ARG A 259 -8.74 2.31 -15.22
N SER A 260 -8.14 2.85 -14.15
CA SER A 260 -7.90 2.09 -12.93
C SER A 260 -9.22 1.61 -12.37
N HIS A 261 -9.32 0.31 -12.11
CA HIS A 261 -10.54 -0.33 -11.60
C HIS A 261 -10.20 -1.53 -10.69
N PRO A 262 -9.43 -1.32 -9.60
CA PRO A 262 -9.11 -2.41 -8.69
C PRO A 262 -10.34 -2.94 -7.96
N ASN A 263 -10.30 -4.20 -7.51
CA ASN A 263 -11.37 -4.82 -6.72
C ASN A 263 -10.86 -5.28 -5.35
N ILE A 264 -11.31 -4.61 -4.30
CA ILE A 264 -10.70 -4.63 -2.98
C ILE A 264 -11.71 -5.10 -1.92
N TYR A 265 -11.30 -6.05 -1.09
CA TYR A 265 -12.07 -6.55 0.03
C TYR A 265 -11.25 -6.59 1.33
N ASN A 266 -11.89 -6.38 2.47
CA ASN A 266 -11.31 -6.68 3.79
C ASN A 266 -10.01 -5.91 4.08
N VAL A 267 -10.08 -4.58 4.09
CA VAL A 267 -8.94 -3.72 4.43
C VAL A 267 -9.14 -3.10 5.81
N THR A 268 -8.07 -2.90 6.57
CA THR A 268 -8.06 -2.07 7.78
C THR A 268 -6.97 -1.01 7.65
N MET A 269 -7.33 0.27 7.59
CA MET A 269 -6.36 1.37 7.53
C MET A 269 -6.58 2.35 8.68
N ILE A 270 -5.48 2.79 9.29
CA ILE A 270 -5.45 3.67 10.46
C ILE A 270 -4.59 4.90 10.16
N GLY A 271 -5.23 6.06 10.11
CA GLY A 271 -4.58 7.35 9.87
C GLY A 271 -3.85 7.90 11.08
N ASN A 272 -3.15 9.00 10.85
CA ASN A 272 -2.33 9.69 11.85
C ASN A 272 -3.13 10.64 12.78
N GLY A 273 -4.47 10.64 12.74
CA GLY A 273 -5.34 11.43 13.61
C GLY A 273 -5.27 12.96 13.47
N LYS A 274 -4.45 13.51 12.56
CA LYS A 274 -4.30 14.96 12.39
C LYS A 274 -5.59 15.58 11.82
N LYS A 275 -6.22 16.48 12.59
CA LYS A 275 -7.52 17.11 12.24
C LYS A 275 -7.41 18.53 11.66
N ILE A 276 -6.28 19.20 11.84
CA ILE A 276 -6.05 20.58 11.41
C ILE A 276 -5.30 20.57 10.08
N LEU A 277 -5.66 21.48 9.16
CA LEU A 277 -4.88 21.66 7.93
C LEU A 277 -3.61 22.41 8.31
N THR A 278 -2.49 21.75 8.08
CA THR A 278 -1.16 22.35 8.09
C THR A 278 -0.53 22.10 6.73
N SER A 279 0.57 22.77 6.41
CA SER A 279 1.38 22.42 5.24
C SER A 279 1.80 20.94 5.27
N ASP A 280 2.01 20.40 6.49
CA ASP A 280 2.39 19.01 6.83
C ASP A 280 1.18 18.05 6.99
N ASN A 281 0.01 18.40 6.41
CA ASN A 281 -1.21 17.56 6.49
C ASN A 281 -2.30 18.05 5.52
N ALA A 282 -1.95 18.38 4.28
CA ALA A 282 -2.83 19.07 3.35
C ALA A 282 -3.93 18.17 2.75
N GLY A 283 -4.55 17.27 3.51
CA GLY A 283 -5.75 16.56 3.06
C GLY A 283 -5.95 15.13 3.47
N ILE A 284 -5.28 14.60 4.50
CA ILE A 284 -5.32 13.15 4.81
C ILE A 284 -6.71 12.49 4.70
N ALA A 285 -6.84 11.55 3.76
CA ALA A 285 -8.06 10.78 3.52
C ALA A 285 -7.80 9.28 3.70
N ALA A 286 -8.81 8.51 4.12
CA ALA A 286 -8.68 7.06 4.11
C ALA A 286 -8.73 6.54 2.66
N ILE A 287 -9.57 7.16 1.83
CA ILE A 287 -9.72 6.92 0.40
C ILE A 287 -9.71 8.29 -0.30
N GLU A 288 -8.68 8.56 -1.08
CA GLU A 288 -8.56 9.73 -1.95
C GLU A 288 -8.82 9.31 -3.39
N ALA A 289 -10.04 9.54 -3.88
CA ALA A 289 -10.44 9.15 -5.23
C ALA A 289 -10.37 10.34 -6.18
N LYS A 290 -9.46 10.25 -7.14
CA LYS A 290 -9.12 11.31 -8.07
C LYS A 290 -9.14 10.79 -9.52
N GLU A 291 -8.77 11.66 -10.45
CA GLU A 291 -8.50 11.43 -11.87
C GLU A 291 -9.35 10.34 -12.54
N LEU A 292 -10.68 10.45 -12.52
CA LEU A 292 -11.60 9.50 -13.15
C LEU A 292 -11.43 8.05 -12.68
N THR A 293 -10.80 7.83 -11.53
CA THR A 293 -10.58 6.50 -10.97
C THR A 293 -11.91 5.76 -10.84
N GLU A 294 -11.86 4.48 -11.15
CA GLU A 294 -12.95 3.53 -10.97
C GLU A 294 -12.49 2.51 -9.92
N GLY A 295 -13.27 1.45 -9.72
CA GLY A 295 -12.89 0.39 -8.79
C GLY A 295 -13.86 0.22 -7.64
N GLU A 296 -13.55 -0.76 -6.80
CA GLU A 296 -14.51 -1.24 -5.80
C GLU A 296 -13.81 -1.55 -4.48
N ILE A 297 -14.32 -1.01 -3.38
CA ILE A 297 -13.81 -1.22 -2.02
C ILE A 297 -14.96 -1.70 -1.12
N TYR A 298 -14.79 -2.91 -0.59
CA TYR A 298 -15.80 -3.61 0.20
C TYR A 298 -15.32 -4.06 1.56
N ASN A 299 -16.25 -4.16 2.52
CA ASN A 299 -16.08 -4.86 3.80
C ASN A 299 -14.80 -4.43 4.55
N SER A 300 -14.51 -3.13 4.57
CA SER A 300 -13.27 -2.58 5.15
C SER A 300 -13.53 -1.72 6.38
N VAL A 301 -12.48 -1.45 7.15
CA VAL A 301 -12.46 -0.56 8.31
C VAL A 301 -11.44 0.54 8.06
N PHE A 302 -11.89 1.78 8.15
CA PHE A 302 -11.03 2.95 8.09
C PHE A 302 -11.14 3.65 9.43
N ALA A 303 -10.02 4.03 10.02
CA ALA A 303 -10.01 4.69 11.32
C ALA A 303 -9.04 5.88 11.37
N ASN A 304 -9.38 6.89 12.17
CA ASN A 304 -8.46 7.96 12.56
C ASN A 304 -7.90 8.81 11.40
N PHE A 305 -8.62 8.89 10.28
CA PHE A 305 -8.36 9.85 9.22
C PHE A 305 -9.17 11.12 9.43
N ARG A 306 -8.78 12.20 8.75
CA ARG A 306 -9.60 13.41 8.72
C ARG A 306 -10.81 13.20 7.82
N TYR A 307 -10.58 12.73 6.61
CA TYR A 307 -11.60 12.39 5.64
C TYR A 307 -11.69 10.88 5.48
N GLY A 308 -12.88 10.30 5.51
CA GLY A 308 -13.07 8.88 5.20
C GLY A 308 -12.89 8.64 3.71
N LEU A 309 -13.89 9.02 2.92
CA LEU A 309 -13.85 9.08 1.46
C LEU A 309 -13.76 10.54 1.02
N ASN A 310 -12.78 10.88 0.20
CA ASN A 310 -12.82 12.10 -0.60
C ASN A 310 -12.94 11.76 -2.08
N LEU A 311 -13.75 12.55 -2.78
CA LEU A 311 -13.99 12.41 -4.20
C LEU A 311 -13.69 13.75 -4.87
N ILE A 312 -12.78 13.74 -5.84
CA ILE A 312 -12.66 14.87 -6.76
C ILE A 312 -13.92 14.90 -7.64
N LYS A 313 -14.47 16.10 -7.80
CA LYS A 313 -15.62 16.41 -8.65
C LYS A 313 -15.29 17.52 -9.63
N ALA A 314 -14.48 18.49 -9.22
CA ALA A 314 -14.01 19.55 -10.10
C ALA A 314 -13.18 18.97 -11.25
N LEU A 315 -13.54 19.34 -12.49
CA LEU A 315 -12.82 18.86 -13.68
C LEU A 315 -11.47 19.57 -13.86
N GLY A 316 -11.33 20.82 -13.42
CA GLY A 316 -10.10 21.59 -13.61
C GLY A 316 -9.68 21.65 -15.08
N THR A 317 -8.47 21.17 -15.38
CA THR A 317 -7.89 21.07 -16.73
C THR A 317 -8.14 19.72 -17.41
N ARG A 318 -8.90 18.82 -16.78
CA ARG A 318 -9.11 17.44 -17.25
C ARG A 318 -9.90 17.40 -18.55
N THR A 319 -9.55 16.44 -19.39
CA THR A 319 -10.32 16.14 -20.61
C THR A 319 -11.56 15.30 -20.27
N GLY A 320 -12.71 15.61 -20.87
CA GLY A 320 -13.97 14.90 -20.61
C GLY A 320 -14.96 15.68 -19.74
N SER A 321 -15.99 14.98 -19.24
CA SER A 321 -17.15 15.58 -18.55
C SER A 321 -17.46 14.91 -17.21
N SER A 322 -16.53 14.15 -16.65
CA SER A 322 -16.74 13.35 -15.45
C SER A 322 -15.47 13.26 -14.63
N GLU A 323 -15.64 12.82 -13.40
CA GLU A 323 -14.57 12.66 -12.43
C GLU A 323 -14.91 11.53 -11.45
N ALA A 324 -14.03 11.20 -10.50
CA ALA A 324 -14.25 10.16 -9.50
C ALA A 324 -15.63 10.28 -8.82
N TYR A 325 -16.07 11.50 -8.47
CA TYR A 325 -17.43 11.75 -7.98
C TYR A 325 -18.51 11.22 -8.93
N HIS A 326 -18.36 11.46 -10.23
CA HIS A 326 -19.35 11.06 -11.23
C HIS A 326 -19.34 9.55 -11.50
N ASN A 327 -18.19 8.90 -11.29
CA ASN A 327 -18.06 7.44 -11.30
C ASN A 327 -18.70 6.81 -10.06
N TRP A 328 -18.79 7.54 -8.94
CA TRP A 328 -19.43 7.05 -7.73
C TRP A 328 -20.93 7.36 -7.67
N ALA A 329 -21.34 8.61 -7.95
CA ALA A 329 -22.67 9.12 -7.62
C ALA A 329 -23.81 8.56 -8.48
N ASN A 330 -24.90 8.12 -7.84
CA ASN A 330 -26.15 7.74 -8.52
C ASN A 330 -26.86 8.96 -9.12
N THR A 331 -26.83 10.09 -8.41
CA THR A 331 -27.47 11.34 -8.83
C THR A 331 -26.40 12.33 -9.27
N GLY A 332 -26.50 12.80 -10.51
CA GLY A 332 -25.48 13.67 -11.10
C GLY A 332 -24.18 12.96 -11.45
N GLY A 333 -24.16 11.62 -11.43
CA GLY A 333 -23.06 10.84 -11.99
C GLY A 333 -23.19 10.60 -13.49
N ASN A 334 -22.33 9.73 -14.02
CA ASN A 334 -22.24 9.44 -15.45
C ASN A 334 -23.07 8.24 -15.91
N GLY A 335 -23.87 7.65 -15.02
CA GLY A 335 -24.77 6.53 -15.33
C GLY A 335 -24.15 5.13 -15.28
N SER A 336 -22.87 4.99 -14.91
CA SER A 336 -22.20 3.69 -14.82
C SER A 336 -21.98 3.18 -13.39
N ASN A 337 -21.82 4.09 -12.41
CA ASN A 337 -21.39 3.77 -11.04
C ASN A 337 -20.15 2.84 -11.00
N SER A 338 -19.11 3.17 -11.77
CA SER A 338 -17.87 2.40 -11.87
C SER A 338 -16.96 2.52 -10.63
N LEU A 339 -17.20 3.49 -9.75
CA LEU A 339 -16.55 3.58 -8.44
C LEU A 339 -17.52 3.18 -7.31
N LYS A 340 -17.19 2.14 -6.55
CA LYS A 340 -18.07 1.54 -5.53
C LYS A 340 -17.39 1.44 -4.18
N ILE A 341 -17.83 2.26 -3.22
CA ILE A 341 -17.30 2.25 -1.85
C ILE A 341 -18.40 1.72 -0.94
N LYS A 342 -18.48 0.41 -0.69
CA LYS A 342 -19.64 -0.21 -0.04
C LYS A 342 -19.29 -1.04 1.19
N CYS A 343 -20.19 -1.07 2.16
CA CYS A 343 -20.08 -1.91 3.35
C CYS A 343 -18.80 -1.70 4.16
N ASN A 344 -18.32 -0.46 4.19
CA ASN A 344 -17.15 -0.08 4.97
C ASN A 344 -17.57 0.53 6.31
N THR A 345 -16.67 0.52 7.28
CA THR A 345 -16.88 1.12 8.60
C THR A 345 -15.85 2.22 8.81
N PHE A 346 -16.33 3.44 9.05
CA PHE A 346 -15.53 4.63 9.25
C PHE A 346 -15.55 5.01 10.74
N VAL A 347 -14.38 4.99 11.38
CA VAL A 347 -14.22 5.11 12.82
C VAL A 347 -13.43 6.35 13.19
N GLY A 348 -14.01 7.24 14.00
CA GLY A 348 -13.30 8.40 14.52
C GLY A 348 -12.91 9.44 13.46
N MET A 349 -13.56 9.45 12.29
CA MET A 349 -13.30 10.43 11.23
C MET A 349 -13.77 11.84 11.61
N SER A 350 -13.09 12.87 11.10
CA SER A 350 -13.64 14.23 11.16
C SER A 350 -14.82 14.39 10.21
N ASN A 351 -14.69 13.88 8.97
CA ASN A 351 -15.74 13.79 7.98
C ASN A 351 -15.68 12.39 7.34
N ASP A 352 -16.78 11.64 7.30
CA ASP A 352 -16.74 10.29 6.68
C ASP A 352 -16.69 10.38 5.16
N ILE A 353 -17.25 11.45 4.59
CA ILE A 353 -17.25 11.74 3.17
C ILE A 353 -17.00 13.24 2.94
N ALA A 354 -16.23 13.56 1.91
CA ALA A 354 -16.01 14.90 1.39
C ALA A 354 -15.99 14.88 -0.15
N ILE A 355 -16.39 16.00 -0.75
CA ILE A 355 -16.30 16.24 -2.18
C ILE A 355 -15.38 17.44 -2.38
N ASP A 356 -14.37 17.29 -3.24
CA ASP A 356 -13.31 18.29 -3.43
C ASP A 356 -12.78 18.79 -2.07
N LYS A 357 -12.24 17.88 -1.24
CA LYS A 357 -11.70 18.22 0.09
C LYS A 357 -10.84 19.48 -0.01
N ASN A 358 -10.92 20.33 1.01
CA ASN A 358 -10.28 21.66 1.09
C ASN A 358 -10.84 22.75 0.15
N ASN A 359 -11.66 22.43 -0.88
CA ASN A 359 -12.31 23.38 -1.78
C ASN A 359 -13.86 23.33 -1.75
N THR A 360 -14.42 22.90 -0.62
CA THR A 360 -15.84 22.98 -0.22
C THR A 360 -16.86 22.56 -1.29
N GLY A 361 -16.67 21.40 -1.93
CA GLY A 361 -17.80 20.72 -2.55
C GLY A 361 -18.90 20.51 -1.51
N VAL A 362 -20.11 21.00 -1.78
CA VAL A 362 -21.24 20.87 -0.86
C VAL A 362 -21.80 19.45 -0.98
N LEU A 363 -21.76 18.71 0.12
CA LEU A 363 -22.37 17.38 0.19
C LEU A 363 -23.90 17.49 0.09
N LEU A 364 -24.50 16.80 -0.87
CA LEU A 364 -25.94 16.78 -1.05
C LEU A 364 -26.58 15.69 -0.16
N SER A 365 -27.90 15.82 0.07
CA SER A 365 -28.67 14.79 0.77
C SER A 365 -28.68 13.46 0.01
N THR A 366 -28.63 13.49 -1.33
CA THR A 366 -28.51 12.31 -2.18
C THR A 366 -27.17 11.61 -2.02
N ASP A 367 -26.08 12.36 -1.85
CA ASP A 367 -24.74 11.81 -1.65
C ASP A 367 -24.66 11.13 -0.28
N THR A 368 -25.20 11.79 0.73
CA THR A 368 -25.33 11.23 2.09
C THR A 368 -26.16 9.95 2.09
N ALA A 369 -27.31 9.96 1.42
CA ALA A 369 -28.19 8.79 1.32
C ALA A 369 -27.49 7.64 0.57
N GLN A 370 -26.78 7.94 -0.51
CA GLN A 370 -26.00 6.95 -1.22
C GLN A 370 -24.94 6.32 -0.31
N PHE A 371 -24.09 7.14 0.32
CA PHE A 371 -22.98 6.66 1.12
C PHE A 371 -23.43 5.75 2.28
N TYR A 372 -24.44 6.17 3.05
CA TYR A 372 -24.88 5.40 4.22
C TYR A 372 -25.92 4.32 3.91
N THR A 373 -26.86 4.59 2.99
CA THR A 373 -28.02 3.70 2.76
C THR A 373 -27.79 2.75 1.59
N THR A 374 -27.47 3.29 0.41
CA THR A 374 -27.26 2.47 -0.81
C THR A 374 -25.98 1.65 -0.70
N ASP A 375 -24.91 2.32 -0.27
CA ASP A 375 -23.58 1.73 -0.16
C ASP A 375 -23.37 1.03 1.19
N LYS A 376 -24.24 1.25 2.19
CA LYS A 376 -24.21 0.58 3.51
C LYS A 376 -22.91 0.81 4.28
N ASN A 377 -22.26 1.95 4.05
CA ASN A 377 -21.17 2.39 4.89
C ASN A 377 -21.72 2.79 6.26
N VAL A 378 -20.92 2.58 7.31
CA VAL A 378 -21.32 2.78 8.70
C VAL A 378 -20.35 3.74 9.36
N ARG A 379 -20.88 4.77 10.03
CA ARG A 379 -20.12 5.60 10.97
C ARG A 379 -20.09 4.93 12.34
N ALA A 380 -18.93 4.89 12.98
CA ALA A 380 -18.79 4.54 14.39
C ALA A 380 -17.87 5.54 15.10
N THR A 381 -18.17 5.85 16.37
CA THR A 381 -17.25 6.61 17.21
C THR A 381 -16.17 5.70 17.80
N THR A 382 -16.57 4.51 18.24
CA THR A 382 -15.71 3.44 18.74
C THR A 382 -16.28 2.10 18.30
N ILE A 383 -15.44 1.07 18.30
CA ILE A 383 -15.83 -0.32 18.00
C ILE A 383 -15.27 -1.23 19.09
N PRO A 384 -16.06 -2.14 19.68
CA PRO A 384 -15.56 -3.11 20.64
C PRO A 384 -14.38 -3.94 20.08
N GLY A 385 -13.32 -4.10 20.88
CA GLY A 385 -12.10 -4.82 20.49
C GLY A 385 -11.19 -4.08 19.50
N PHE A 386 -11.57 -2.90 19.02
CA PHE A 386 -10.77 -2.11 18.09
C PHE A 386 -10.31 -0.81 18.75
N ASP A 387 -9.00 -0.69 18.98
CA ASP A 387 -8.35 0.51 19.48
C ASP A 387 -7.29 0.98 18.49
N TYR A 388 -7.60 2.04 17.77
CA TYR A 388 -6.66 2.67 16.85
C TYR A 388 -5.72 3.67 17.55
N THR A 389 -5.86 3.87 18.86
CA THR A 389 -5.02 4.74 19.66
C THR A 389 -3.76 3.99 20.07
N TRP A 390 -2.60 4.54 19.76
CA TRP A 390 -1.32 3.94 20.14
C TRP A 390 -0.25 5.02 20.28
N THR A 391 0.85 4.70 20.96
CA THR A 391 1.93 5.66 21.20
C THR A 391 3.27 4.96 21.13
N MET A 392 4.19 5.56 20.37
CA MET A 392 5.59 5.17 20.33
C MET A 392 6.51 6.38 20.31
N ASN A 393 7.76 6.17 20.63
CA ASN A 393 8.85 7.08 20.29
C ASN A 393 9.58 6.52 19.06
N SER A 394 9.40 7.13 17.88
CA SER A 394 9.98 6.62 16.62
C SER A 394 11.49 6.72 16.51
N SER A 395 12.14 7.51 17.37
CA SER A 395 13.61 7.61 17.44
C SER A 395 14.25 6.47 18.26
N THR A 396 13.46 5.77 19.06
CA THR A 396 13.93 4.68 19.95
C THR A 396 13.15 3.39 19.77
N ASN A 397 12.09 3.39 18.95
CA ASN A 397 11.15 2.30 18.75
C ASN A 397 10.41 1.83 20.02
N ILE A 398 10.46 2.60 21.10
CA ILE A 398 9.77 2.25 22.35
C ILE A 398 8.27 2.51 22.19
N VAL A 399 7.47 1.45 22.27
CA VAL A 399 6.00 1.51 22.32
C VAL A 399 5.54 1.59 23.76
N THR A 400 4.72 2.59 24.09
CA THR A 400 4.12 2.77 25.42
C THR A 400 2.63 2.44 25.46
N ALA A 401 1.98 2.39 24.30
CA ALA A 401 0.60 1.92 24.13
C ALA A 401 0.47 1.23 22.76
N GLN A 402 -0.07 0.02 22.76
CA GLN A 402 -0.35 -0.79 21.56
C GLN A 402 -1.70 -0.42 20.96
N TYR A 403 -1.83 -0.57 19.63
CA TYR A 403 -3.15 -0.57 18.98
C TYR A 403 -3.73 -1.99 18.95
N ASP A 404 -5.05 -2.11 18.84
CA ASP A 404 -5.76 -3.33 18.43
C ASP A 404 -6.56 -3.05 17.16
N ALA A 405 -6.16 -3.67 16.06
CA ALA A 405 -6.80 -3.49 14.76
C ALA A 405 -7.94 -4.50 14.50
N THR A 406 -8.32 -5.31 15.49
CA THR A 406 -9.25 -6.44 15.32
C THR A 406 -10.58 -6.21 16.03
N PRO A 407 -11.65 -5.78 15.33
CA PRO A 407 -12.98 -5.70 15.94
C PRO A 407 -13.42 -7.02 16.59
N ASN A 408 -13.88 -6.95 17.84
CA ASN A 408 -14.39 -8.09 18.58
C ASN A 408 -15.62 -7.68 19.42
N PRO A 409 -16.84 -8.14 19.06
CA PRO A 409 -17.15 -9.14 18.02
C PRO A 409 -16.91 -8.64 16.59
N ALA A 410 -16.80 -9.57 15.64
CA ALA A 410 -16.67 -9.27 14.21
C ALA A 410 -17.79 -8.33 13.73
N LEU A 411 -17.42 -7.35 12.89
CA LEU A 411 -18.36 -6.42 12.28
C LEU A 411 -19.18 -7.12 11.19
N SER A 412 -20.51 -7.03 11.28
CA SER A 412 -21.43 -7.71 10.38
C SER A 412 -21.30 -7.27 8.92
N THR A 413 -21.40 -8.25 8.02
CA THR A 413 -21.51 -8.10 6.56
C THR A 413 -22.93 -8.39 6.05
N THR A 414 -23.93 -8.37 6.94
CA THR A 414 -25.32 -8.68 6.58
C THR A 414 -25.82 -7.71 5.51
N GLY A 415 -26.27 -8.26 4.38
CA GLY A 415 -26.75 -7.49 3.23
C GLY A 415 -25.65 -6.84 2.40
N CYS A 416 -24.37 -7.15 2.65
CA CYS A 416 -23.25 -6.67 1.86
C CYS A 416 -22.95 -7.58 0.66
N PRO A 417 -22.31 -7.03 -0.40
CA PRO A 417 -21.71 -7.86 -1.43
C PRO A 417 -20.73 -8.87 -0.82
N THR A 418 -20.78 -10.11 -1.33
CA THR A 418 -19.85 -11.16 -0.95
C THR A 418 -18.70 -11.16 -1.95
N ALA A 419 -17.48 -11.34 -1.46
CA ALA A 419 -16.32 -11.50 -2.32
C ALA A 419 -16.54 -12.67 -3.30
N PRO A 420 -16.13 -12.55 -4.58
CA PRO A 420 -16.23 -13.64 -5.55
C PRO A 420 -15.54 -14.91 -5.07
N SER A 421 -16.11 -16.08 -5.35
CA SER A 421 -15.48 -17.38 -5.08
C SER A 421 -14.67 -17.84 -6.29
N ASP A 422 -13.54 -17.19 -6.55
CA ASP A 422 -12.74 -17.35 -7.78
C ASP A 422 -11.32 -17.90 -7.56
N GLY A 423 -11.01 -18.33 -6.32
CA GLY A 423 -9.70 -18.85 -5.92
C GLY A 423 -8.72 -17.78 -5.43
N PHE A 424 -8.94 -16.50 -5.72
CA PHE A 424 -8.17 -15.41 -5.13
C PHE A 424 -8.76 -14.97 -3.80
N TYR A 425 -10.04 -14.61 -3.75
CA TYR A 425 -10.65 -14.14 -2.51
C TYR A 425 -10.92 -15.30 -1.54
N SER A 426 -10.62 -15.08 -0.27
CA SER A 426 -11.15 -15.88 0.84
C SER A 426 -12.51 -15.35 1.28
N ILE A 427 -13.40 -16.24 1.70
CA ILE A 427 -14.66 -15.84 2.32
C ILE A 427 -14.36 -15.26 3.72
N ALA A 428 -14.66 -13.97 3.90
CA ALA A 428 -14.52 -13.27 5.18
C ALA A 428 -15.87 -12.63 5.54
N PRO A 429 -16.68 -13.26 6.41
CA PRO A 429 -18.01 -12.75 6.78
C PRO A 429 -17.93 -11.59 7.79
N TYR A 430 -16.87 -10.78 7.73
CA TYR A 430 -16.59 -9.67 8.61
C TYR A 430 -16.04 -8.48 7.83
N ARG A 431 -16.08 -7.28 8.43
CA ARG A 431 -15.42 -6.08 7.90
C ARG A 431 -14.04 -5.89 8.53
N GLY A 432 -13.07 -5.47 7.73
CA GLY A 432 -11.67 -5.27 8.14
C GLY A 432 -10.75 -6.39 7.67
N ALA A 433 -9.44 -6.20 7.88
CA ALA A 433 -8.39 -7.13 7.48
C ALA A 433 -8.25 -8.36 8.38
N PHE A 434 -8.79 -8.31 9.60
CA PHE A 434 -8.57 -9.32 10.63
C PHE A 434 -9.88 -9.93 11.10
N ALA A 435 -9.90 -11.26 11.21
CA ALA A 435 -11.01 -11.99 11.82
C ALA A 435 -10.99 -11.79 13.34
N SER A 436 -12.16 -11.69 13.97
CA SER A 436 -12.28 -11.59 15.44
C SER A 436 -11.93 -12.88 16.18
N THR A 437 -11.69 -13.97 15.44
CA THR A 437 -11.38 -15.30 15.95
C THR A 437 -10.25 -15.91 15.13
N GLY A 438 -9.40 -16.70 15.78
CA GLY A 438 -8.24 -17.29 15.13
C GLY A 438 -7.02 -16.39 15.21
N LYS A 439 -5.98 -16.79 14.48
CA LYS A 439 -4.69 -16.11 14.51
C LYS A 439 -4.69 -14.92 13.54
N ASN A 440 -4.25 -13.76 14.01
CA ASN A 440 -4.01 -12.60 13.14
C ASN A 440 -2.90 -12.98 12.14
N TRP A 441 -3.10 -12.74 10.84
CA TRP A 441 -2.16 -13.13 9.78
C TRP A 441 -0.81 -12.39 9.82
N LEU A 442 -0.69 -11.31 10.60
CA LEU A 442 0.59 -10.67 10.92
C LEU A 442 1.43 -11.48 11.90
N SER A 443 0.80 -12.32 12.71
CA SER A 443 1.50 -13.11 13.72
C SER A 443 2.57 -14.02 13.11
N ASP A 444 3.63 -14.29 13.87
CA ASP A 444 4.81 -15.14 13.57
C ASP A 444 5.91 -14.50 12.73
N TRP A 445 5.62 -13.48 11.92
CA TRP A 445 6.59 -12.98 10.94
C TRP A 445 6.75 -11.47 10.94
N SER A 446 5.65 -10.72 11.12
CA SER A 446 5.68 -9.27 10.92
C SER A 446 6.61 -8.56 11.88
N TYR A 447 7.21 -7.47 11.41
CA TYR A 447 8.06 -6.62 12.23
C TYR A 447 7.30 -5.97 13.39
N THR A 448 5.97 -5.86 13.29
CA THR A 448 5.13 -5.38 14.40
C THR A 448 5.25 -6.23 15.66
N GLN A 449 5.55 -7.53 15.52
CA GLN A 449 5.80 -8.41 16.65
C GLN A 449 7.13 -8.03 17.34
N VAL A 450 8.19 -7.78 16.56
CA VAL A 450 9.50 -7.32 17.07
C VAL A 450 9.38 -5.96 17.78
N LEU A 451 8.58 -5.05 17.22
CA LEU A 451 8.32 -3.74 17.83
C LEU A 451 7.32 -3.78 18.99
N ASN A 452 6.64 -4.91 19.20
CA ASN A 452 5.59 -5.06 20.19
C ASN A 452 4.51 -3.96 20.11
N VAL A 453 4.09 -3.61 18.89
CA VAL A 453 3.16 -2.47 18.63
C VAL A 453 1.69 -2.88 18.46
N THR A 454 1.45 -4.13 18.08
CA THR A 454 0.11 -4.69 17.84
C THR A 454 -0.33 -5.56 19.00
N ALA A 455 -1.47 -5.25 19.62
CA ALA A 455 -2.09 -6.11 20.62
C ALA A 455 -2.67 -7.39 19.98
N GLY A 456 -2.72 -8.47 20.75
CA GLY A 456 -3.40 -9.70 20.34
C GLY A 456 -2.67 -10.55 19.29
N LEU A 457 -1.44 -10.17 18.88
CA LEU A 457 -0.59 -11.06 18.10
C LEU A 457 -0.25 -12.30 18.92
N GLN A 458 -0.32 -13.46 18.27
CA GLN A 458 0.08 -14.72 18.88
C GLN A 458 1.51 -15.02 18.44
N PRO A 459 2.54 -14.78 19.29
CA PRO A 459 3.93 -14.96 18.90
C PRO A 459 4.20 -16.40 18.49
N CYS A 460 5.26 -16.59 17.71
CA CYS A 460 5.74 -17.92 17.35
C CYS A 460 5.98 -18.72 18.64
N PRO A 461 5.34 -19.89 18.84
CA PRO A 461 5.42 -20.61 20.11
C PRO A 461 6.84 -20.99 20.55
N THR A 462 7.80 -20.96 19.62
CA THR A 462 9.22 -21.28 19.86
C THR A 462 10.10 -20.06 20.07
N ASP A 463 9.63 -18.86 19.76
CA ASP A 463 10.29 -17.57 20.02
C ASP A 463 9.71 -16.98 21.32
N ILE A 464 10.31 -17.37 22.43
CA ILE A 464 9.79 -17.12 23.78
C ILE A 464 10.17 -15.71 24.24
N ASN A 465 11.31 -15.17 23.79
CA ASN A 465 11.71 -13.80 24.10
C ASN A 465 11.12 -12.76 23.14
N VAL A 466 10.45 -13.19 22.06
CA VAL A 466 9.81 -12.33 21.06
C VAL A 466 10.83 -11.46 20.33
N ASP A 467 12.07 -11.96 20.16
CA ASP A 467 13.12 -11.27 19.41
C ASP A 467 13.06 -11.55 17.90
N GLY A 468 12.12 -12.39 17.47
CA GLY A 468 11.92 -12.79 16.07
C GLY A 468 12.84 -13.93 15.61
N VAL A 469 13.65 -14.52 16.50
CA VAL A 469 14.62 -15.56 16.17
C VAL A 469 14.58 -16.67 17.22
N THR A 470 13.97 -17.83 16.90
CA THR A 470 14.12 -19.02 17.75
C THR A 470 15.59 -19.47 17.84
N ASN A 471 16.23 -19.24 18.98
CA ASN A 471 17.64 -19.51 19.20
C ASN A 471 17.91 -20.09 20.62
N ASN A 472 19.19 -20.13 21.00
CA ASN A 472 19.61 -20.67 22.30
C ASN A 472 19.11 -19.82 23.48
N VAL A 473 18.85 -18.53 23.30
CA VAL A 473 18.24 -17.65 24.31
C VAL A 473 16.81 -18.09 24.60
N ASP A 474 16.00 -18.39 23.58
CA ASP A 474 14.65 -18.96 23.77
C ASP A 474 14.72 -20.31 24.46
N PHE A 475 15.65 -21.16 24.04
CA PHE A 475 15.84 -22.45 24.68
C PHE A 475 16.22 -22.31 26.15
N LEU A 476 17.08 -21.35 26.51
CA LEU A 476 17.44 -21.07 27.90
C LEU A 476 16.24 -20.54 28.72
N ILE A 477 15.34 -19.77 28.10
CA ILE A 477 14.10 -19.34 28.75
C ILE A 477 13.15 -20.53 28.95
N LEU A 478 13.03 -21.41 27.94
CA LEU A 478 12.26 -22.64 28.06
C LEU A 478 12.84 -23.58 29.13
N LEU A 479 14.17 -23.68 29.20
CA LEU A 479 14.89 -24.52 30.15
C LEU A 479 14.56 -24.14 31.60
N GLY A 480 14.44 -22.84 31.89
CA GLY A 480 13.99 -22.34 33.20
C GLY A 480 12.54 -22.66 33.55
N LYS A 481 11.74 -23.12 32.58
CA LYS A 481 10.33 -23.51 32.74
C LYS A 481 10.10 -25.03 32.75
N PHE A 482 11.14 -25.85 32.54
CA PHE A 482 11.03 -27.30 32.71
C PHE A 482 10.68 -27.64 34.18
N ASN A 483 9.83 -28.67 34.37
CA ASN A 483 9.32 -29.12 35.67
C ASN A 483 8.50 -28.09 36.46
N GLN A 484 8.03 -27.00 35.85
CA GLN A 484 6.98 -26.18 36.47
C GLN A 484 5.62 -26.85 36.27
N SER A 485 4.82 -26.96 37.35
CA SER A 485 3.44 -27.43 37.29
C SER A 485 2.58 -26.40 36.56
N CYS A 486 1.81 -26.83 35.55
CA CYS A 486 0.79 -25.99 34.91
C CYS A 486 -0.51 -25.90 35.74
N ASN A 487 -0.53 -26.49 36.93
CA ASN A 487 -1.62 -26.48 37.91
C ASN A 487 -1.20 -25.75 39.19
#